data_AF-A0A3M2GGR2-F1
#
_entry.id   AF-A0A3M2GGR2-F1
#
_cell.length_a   1.000
_cell.length_b   1.000
_cell.length_c   1.000
_cell.angle_alpha   90.00
_cell.angle_beta   90.00
_cell.angle_gamma   90.00
#
_symmetry.space_group_name_H-M   'P 1'
#
loop_
_entity.id
_entity.type
_entity.pdbx_description
1 polymer ?
#
loop_
_entity_poly.entity_id
_entity_poly.type
_entity_poly.pdbx_seq_one_letter_code
_entity_poly.pdbx_strand_id
1 'polypeptide(L)'
;MRHDVGPPCECADGSPYAYWTRDGDPTRVVLYFQGGGACFSAETCSFTDGTYDVNVTDEDDPSGAGGIFDATDPRNPVAGWSFVYVPYCTGDVFLGDAVHEYAPDLVVHHKGFVDANHGLTHLLEHYPDAEKVFVTGSSAGAIPSPLFGAFVADALPDADVAVLGDAAGAYPDNPVVNTAIGGLWNTFANVPDWPENADLTPADWSIPGLYRQAGLHAPRVRFARYDNAYDEVQAGFVALSGLADATVLDLVETTEAAIEEAGVPLSSYIAPGTRHTILWRPEFYDLTVEGVPFVDWVTDLIDGERPTDVHCTDCGAPPA
;
A
#
# COMPACT_ATOMS: atom_id res chain seq x y z
N MET A 1 -18.94 8.97 1.06
CA MET A 1 -19.53 9.59 -0.15
C MET A 1 -18.79 9.02 -1.35
N ARG A 2 -19.50 8.40 -2.28
CA ARG A 2 -18.93 7.94 -3.55
C ARG A 2 -18.77 9.11 -4.52
N HIS A 3 -17.68 9.11 -5.26
CA HIS A 3 -17.36 10.07 -6.32
C HIS A 3 -17.02 9.29 -7.58
N ASP A 4 -17.84 9.41 -8.63
CA ASP A 4 -17.54 8.82 -9.93
C ASP A 4 -16.61 9.75 -10.72
N VAL A 5 -15.56 9.19 -11.30
CA VAL A 5 -14.49 9.93 -11.99
C VAL A 5 -14.46 9.53 -13.46
N GLY A 6 -14.33 10.52 -14.33
CA GLY A 6 -14.15 10.29 -15.75
C GLY A 6 -12.68 10.10 -16.14
N PRO A 7 -12.40 9.86 -17.43
CA PRO A 7 -11.03 9.80 -17.94
C PRO A 7 -10.20 11.03 -17.51
N PRO A 8 -8.90 10.85 -17.20
CA PRO A 8 -8.10 9.66 -17.50
C PRO A 8 -8.17 8.53 -16.46
N CYS A 9 -8.97 8.66 -15.39
CA CYS A 9 -9.20 7.57 -14.43
C CYS A 9 -10.11 6.50 -15.03
N GLU A 10 -9.69 5.24 -14.96
CA GLU A 10 -10.42 4.09 -15.50
C GLU A 10 -9.83 2.78 -14.94
N CYS A 11 -10.68 1.76 -14.84
CA CYS A 11 -10.26 0.44 -14.38
C CYS A 11 -9.64 -0.41 -15.50
N ALA A 12 -9.12 -1.58 -15.14
CA ALA A 12 -8.38 -2.47 -16.04
C ALA A 12 -9.14 -2.87 -17.31
N ASP A 13 -10.45 -3.03 -17.23
CA ASP A 13 -11.34 -3.34 -18.36
C ASP A 13 -11.85 -2.10 -19.12
N GLY A 14 -11.36 -0.90 -18.77
CA GLY A 14 -11.80 0.38 -19.31
C GLY A 14 -13.12 0.89 -18.71
N SER A 15 -13.65 0.23 -17.68
CA SER A 15 -14.84 0.72 -16.96
C SER A 15 -14.55 1.99 -16.15
N PRO A 16 -15.58 2.82 -15.86
CA PRO A 16 -15.40 4.04 -15.09
C PRO A 16 -14.86 3.79 -13.69
N TYR A 17 -13.95 4.66 -13.24
CA TYR A 17 -13.42 4.65 -11.88
C TYR A 17 -14.33 5.40 -10.91
N ALA A 18 -14.28 5.02 -9.64
CA ALA A 18 -14.88 5.77 -8.55
C ALA A 18 -14.01 5.68 -7.29
N TYR A 19 -14.15 6.65 -6.39
CA TYR A 19 -13.49 6.63 -5.08
C TYR A 19 -14.46 7.10 -3.98
N TRP A 20 -14.07 6.95 -2.72
CA TRP A 20 -14.92 7.30 -1.58
C TRP A 20 -14.23 8.29 -0.64
N THR A 21 -15.00 9.23 -0.10
CA THR A 21 -14.54 10.10 0.98
C THR A 21 -15.44 10.04 2.20
N ARG A 22 -14.93 10.44 3.35
CA ARG A 22 -15.72 10.72 4.56
C ARG A 22 -15.17 11.97 5.20
N ASP A 23 -16.04 12.95 5.44
CA ASP A 23 -15.64 14.17 6.13
C ASP A 23 -15.64 13.93 7.66
N GLY A 24 -14.51 14.21 8.29
CA GLY A 24 -14.30 14.19 9.73
C GLY A 24 -13.65 15.51 10.18
N ASP A 25 -12.63 15.43 11.03
CA ASP A 25 -11.73 16.54 11.33
C ASP A 25 -10.90 16.88 10.07
N PRO A 26 -11.07 18.05 9.44
CA PRO A 26 -10.36 18.40 8.21
C PRO A 26 -8.86 18.62 8.44
N THR A 27 -8.38 18.75 9.68
CA THR A 27 -6.94 18.85 9.96
C THR A 27 -6.27 17.48 10.11
N ARG A 28 -7.03 16.38 10.07
CA ARG A 28 -6.54 15.02 10.24
C ARG A 28 -7.11 14.10 9.16
N VAL A 29 -6.27 13.66 8.24
CA VAL A 29 -6.72 12.98 7.03
C VAL A 29 -6.07 11.61 6.88
N VAL A 30 -6.86 10.60 6.55
CA VAL A 30 -6.37 9.29 6.12
C VAL A 30 -6.46 9.23 4.59
N LEU A 31 -5.34 8.93 3.93
CA LEU A 31 -5.30 8.52 2.54
C LEU A 31 -5.11 7.00 2.52
N TYR A 32 -6.17 6.28 2.15
CA TYR A 32 -6.21 4.83 2.21
C TYR A 32 -6.23 4.22 0.81
N PHE A 33 -5.31 3.30 0.50
CA PHE A 33 -5.30 2.53 -0.74
C PHE A 33 -5.81 1.10 -0.52
N GLN A 34 -6.81 0.68 -1.30
CA GLN A 34 -7.38 -0.67 -1.24
C GLN A 34 -6.37 -1.73 -1.68
N GLY A 35 -6.52 -2.95 -1.16
CA GLY A 35 -5.86 -4.13 -1.71
C GLY A 35 -6.51 -4.61 -3.01
N GLY A 36 -6.17 -5.82 -3.44
CA GLY A 36 -6.83 -6.45 -4.60
C GLY A 36 -5.89 -7.06 -5.62
N GLY A 37 -4.72 -7.56 -5.18
CA GLY A 37 -3.82 -8.36 -6.01
C GLY A 37 -3.05 -7.62 -7.11
N ALA A 38 -2.60 -8.33 -8.12
CA ALA A 38 -1.82 -7.80 -9.24
C ALA A 38 -1.85 -8.76 -10.43
N CYS A 39 -1.46 -8.30 -11.62
CA CYS A 39 -1.40 -9.14 -12.81
C CYS A 39 -0.25 -8.76 -13.76
N PHE A 40 0.35 -9.75 -14.43
CA PHE A 40 1.54 -9.54 -15.27
C PHE A 40 1.68 -10.60 -16.39
N SER A 41 0.60 -11.32 -16.70
CA SER A 41 0.53 -12.32 -17.76
C SER A 41 -0.91 -12.46 -18.26
N ALA A 42 -1.13 -13.05 -19.44
CA ALA A 42 -2.48 -13.29 -19.94
C ALA A 42 -3.36 -14.12 -18.98
N GLU A 43 -2.75 -15.03 -18.21
CA GLU A 43 -3.45 -15.82 -17.20
C GLU A 43 -3.83 -14.97 -15.99
N THR A 44 -2.86 -14.31 -15.38
CA THR A 44 -3.09 -13.48 -14.18
C THR A 44 -3.93 -12.25 -14.47
N CYS A 45 -3.89 -11.73 -15.70
CA CYS A 45 -4.62 -10.53 -16.12
C CYS A 45 -6.02 -10.82 -16.68
N SER A 46 -6.46 -12.07 -16.71
CA SER A 46 -7.81 -12.43 -17.14
C SER A 46 -8.87 -11.60 -16.38
N PHE A 47 -9.86 -11.06 -17.08
CA PHE A 47 -10.97 -10.32 -16.44
C PHE A 47 -11.97 -11.23 -15.70
N THR A 48 -11.85 -12.55 -15.83
CA THR A 48 -12.76 -13.51 -15.18
C THR A 48 -12.08 -14.32 -14.09
N ASP A 49 -10.82 -14.72 -14.32
CA ASP A 49 -10.09 -15.67 -13.49
C ASP A 49 -8.71 -15.13 -13.08
N GLY A 50 -8.51 -13.82 -13.22
CA GLY A 50 -7.27 -13.14 -12.88
C GLY A 50 -7.02 -13.10 -11.38
N THR A 51 -5.83 -12.60 -11.03
CA THR A 51 -5.36 -12.50 -9.64
C THR A 51 -5.50 -11.09 -9.07
N TYR A 52 -6.47 -10.32 -9.57
CA TYR A 52 -6.66 -8.93 -9.18
C TYR A 52 -8.12 -8.46 -9.36
N ASP A 53 -8.46 -7.36 -8.70
CA ASP A 53 -9.75 -6.69 -8.87
C ASP A 53 -9.78 -5.90 -10.19
N VAL A 54 -10.79 -6.16 -11.03
CA VAL A 54 -10.83 -5.69 -12.44
C VAL A 54 -11.55 -4.36 -12.58
N ASN A 55 -12.52 -4.08 -11.72
CA ASN A 55 -13.34 -2.88 -11.76
C ASN A 55 -13.82 -2.48 -10.35
N VAL A 56 -14.31 -1.25 -10.23
CA VAL A 56 -14.90 -0.74 -8.99
C VAL A 56 -16.40 -1.01 -8.97
N THR A 57 -16.85 -1.71 -7.95
CA THR A 57 -18.25 -2.11 -7.72
C THR A 57 -18.79 -1.51 -6.42
N ASP A 58 -20.01 -1.89 -6.02
CA ASP A 58 -20.56 -1.51 -4.72
C ASP A 58 -19.91 -2.30 -3.56
N GLU A 59 -19.21 -3.40 -3.85
CA GLU A 59 -18.51 -4.20 -2.84
C GLU A 59 -17.23 -3.50 -2.32
N ASP A 60 -16.72 -2.53 -3.09
CA ASP A 60 -15.56 -1.72 -2.73
C ASP A 60 -15.91 -0.55 -1.81
N ASP A 61 -17.20 -0.31 -1.53
CA ASP A 61 -17.62 0.72 -0.59
C ASP A 61 -17.14 0.35 0.83
N PRO A 62 -16.23 1.12 1.45
CA PRO A 62 -15.73 0.81 2.79
C PRO A 62 -16.81 1.07 3.87
N SER A 63 -17.99 1.58 3.51
CA SER A 63 -19.09 1.84 4.44
C SER A 63 -19.58 0.55 5.08
N GLY A 64 -19.33 0.42 6.38
CA GLY A 64 -19.72 -0.76 7.17
C GLY A 64 -18.62 -1.82 7.27
N ALA A 65 -17.45 -1.59 6.67
CA ALA A 65 -16.25 -2.36 6.99
C ALA A 65 -15.82 -2.14 8.46
N GLY A 66 -15.14 -3.13 9.02
CA GLY A 66 -14.64 -3.11 10.39
C GLY A 66 -13.28 -2.42 10.52
N GLY A 67 -12.62 -2.67 11.65
CA GLY A 67 -11.27 -2.15 11.91
C GLY A 67 -11.21 -0.63 11.74
N ILE A 68 -10.19 -0.13 11.06
CA ILE A 68 -9.91 1.29 10.82
C ILE A 68 -11.09 2.06 10.20
N PHE A 69 -12.01 1.39 9.49
CA PHE A 69 -13.18 2.01 8.88
C PHE A 69 -14.36 2.18 9.84
N ASP A 70 -14.40 1.44 10.96
CA ASP A 70 -15.46 1.55 11.97
C ASP A 70 -15.27 2.83 12.80
N ALA A 71 -15.95 3.90 12.39
CA ALA A 71 -15.95 5.17 13.10
C ALA A 71 -16.72 5.15 14.44
N THR A 72 -17.38 4.05 14.77
CA THR A 72 -18.19 3.93 15.99
C THR A 72 -17.44 3.21 17.11
N ASP A 73 -16.37 2.49 16.80
CA ASP A 73 -15.53 1.84 17.81
C ASP A 73 -14.64 2.89 18.51
N PRO A 74 -14.76 3.09 19.83
CA PRO A 74 -13.96 4.09 20.55
C PRO A 74 -12.47 3.73 20.61
N ARG A 75 -12.07 2.51 20.23
CA ARG A 75 -10.66 2.09 20.12
C ARG A 75 -10.02 2.55 18.82
N ASN A 76 -10.80 2.98 17.82
CA ASN A 76 -10.28 3.42 16.53
C ASN A 76 -9.57 4.78 16.65
N PRO A 77 -8.24 4.85 16.47
CA PRO A 77 -7.50 6.09 16.68
C PRO A 77 -7.76 7.13 15.59
N VAL A 78 -8.37 6.72 14.47
CA VAL A 78 -8.77 7.58 13.35
C VAL A 78 -10.28 7.69 13.17
N ALA A 79 -11.09 7.30 14.16
CA ALA A 79 -12.56 7.32 14.09
C ALA A 79 -13.14 8.66 13.59
N GLY A 80 -12.57 9.76 14.10
CA GLY A 80 -12.99 11.12 13.78
C GLY A 80 -12.24 11.79 12.63
N TRP A 81 -11.30 11.11 11.97
CA TRP A 81 -10.50 11.69 10.88
C TRP A 81 -11.30 11.72 9.58
N SER A 82 -10.97 12.68 8.71
CA SER A 82 -11.40 12.66 7.32
C SER A 82 -10.71 11.52 6.56
N PHE A 83 -11.40 10.91 5.60
CA PHE A 83 -10.87 9.83 4.78
C PHE A 83 -10.97 10.17 3.30
N VAL A 84 -9.91 9.85 2.57
CA VAL A 84 -9.88 9.65 1.13
C VAL A 84 -9.53 8.18 0.90
N TYR A 85 -10.52 7.39 0.50
CA TYR A 85 -10.38 5.98 0.19
C TYR A 85 -10.26 5.81 -1.32
N VAL A 86 -9.17 5.19 -1.76
CA VAL A 86 -8.78 4.99 -3.15
C VAL A 86 -8.88 3.49 -3.47
N PRO A 87 -9.98 3.07 -4.13
CA PRO A 87 -10.15 1.71 -4.61
C PRO A 87 -9.10 1.30 -5.63
N TYR A 88 -8.88 0.00 -5.74
CA TYR A 88 -7.93 -0.58 -6.68
C TYR A 88 -8.66 -1.42 -7.73
N CYS A 89 -8.36 -1.20 -9.00
CA CYS A 89 -8.96 -1.97 -10.08
C CYS A 89 -8.08 -2.12 -11.32
N THR A 90 -6.76 -2.00 -11.18
CA THR A 90 -5.84 -1.75 -12.30
C THR A 90 -4.73 -2.79 -12.45
N GLY A 91 -4.60 -3.73 -11.51
CA GLY A 91 -3.67 -4.86 -11.61
C GLY A 91 -2.17 -4.51 -11.54
N ASP A 92 -1.83 -3.25 -11.25
CA ASP A 92 -0.49 -2.64 -11.31
C ASP A 92 -0.02 -2.00 -9.98
N VAL A 93 -0.64 -2.38 -8.86
CA VAL A 93 -0.35 -1.96 -7.48
C VAL A 93 -0.24 -0.45 -7.29
N PHE A 94 -1.03 0.32 -8.03
CA PHE A 94 -1.06 1.79 -8.04
C PHE A 94 0.20 2.48 -8.59
N LEU A 95 1.07 1.75 -9.29
CA LEU A 95 2.32 2.31 -9.83
C LEU A 95 2.29 2.49 -11.36
N GLY A 96 1.33 1.87 -12.04
CA GLY A 96 1.26 1.83 -13.50
C GLY A 96 0.56 3.02 -14.16
N ASP A 97 1.00 3.33 -15.37
CA ASP A 97 0.27 4.13 -16.37
C ASP A 97 0.58 3.59 -17.78
N ALA A 98 -0.11 2.51 -18.14
CA ALA A 98 0.04 1.80 -19.40
C ALA A 98 -1.28 1.21 -19.89
N VAL A 99 -1.34 0.91 -21.18
CA VAL A 99 -2.34 0.00 -21.75
C VAL A 99 -1.57 -1.12 -22.42
N HIS A 100 -1.84 -2.36 -22.03
CA HIS A 100 -1.09 -3.53 -22.47
C HIS A 100 -2.02 -4.61 -23.06
N GLU A 101 -1.68 -5.12 -24.24
CA GLU A 101 -2.39 -6.25 -24.87
C GLU A 101 -1.70 -7.56 -24.48
N TYR A 102 -2.28 -8.29 -23.52
CA TYR A 102 -1.76 -9.59 -23.08
C TYR A 102 -2.19 -10.75 -24.00
N ALA A 103 -3.31 -10.58 -24.71
CA ALA A 103 -3.82 -11.46 -25.75
C ALA A 103 -4.77 -10.66 -26.68
N PRO A 104 -5.15 -11.18 -27.87
CA PRO A 104 -5.97 -10.43 -28.84
C PRO A 104 -7.30 -9.86 -28.32
N ASP A 105 -7.89 -10.49 -27.31
CA ASP A 105 -9.14 -10.06 -26.67
C ASP A 105 -8.93 -9.65 -25.19
N LEU A 106 -7.68 -9.39 -24.79
CA LEU A 106 -7.29 -9.01 -23.44
C LEU A 106 -6.35 -7.81 -23.47
N VAL A 107 -6.96 -6.62 -23.55
CA VAL A 107 -6.29 -5.33 -23.41
C VAL A 107 -6.58 -4.80 -22.01
N VAL A 108 -5.54 -4.61 -21.22
CA VAL A 108 -5.62 -4.22 -19.81
C VAL A 108 -5.10 -2.79 -19.65
N HIS A 109 -5.87 -1.98 -18.93
CA HIS A 109 -5.57 -0.60 -18.61
C HIS A 109 -4.94 -0.52 -17.21
N HIS A 110 -3.61 -0.50 -17.17
CA HIS A 110 -2.84 -0.29 -15.94
C HIS A 110 -2.80 1.21 -15.62
N LYS A 111 -3.80 1.71 -14.89
CA LYS A 111 -3.99 3.14 -14.58
C LYS A 111 -3.85 3.49 -13.12
N GLY A 112 -3.28 2.60 -12.33
CA GLY A 112 -3.27 2.72 -10.88
C GLY A 112 -2.56 3.98 -10.39
N PHE A 113 -1.49 4.43 -11.04
CA PHE A 113 -0.83 5.68 -10.66
C PHE A 113 -1.71 6.91 -10.93
N VAL A 114 -2.47 6.89 -12.02
CA VAL A 114 -3.41 7.96 -12.38
C VAL A 114 -4.54 8.03 -11.34
N ASP A 115 -5.12 6.88 -10.99
CA ASP A 115 -6.20 6.77 -10.01
C ASP A 115 -5.74 7.15 -8.59
N ALA A 116 -4.56 6.67 -8.18
CA ALA A 116 -3.98 7.05 -6.89
C ALA A 116 -3.65 8.55 -6.79
N ASN A 117 -3.15 9.16 -7.86
CA ASN A 117 -2.93 10.61 -7.90
C ASN A 117 -4.23 11.40 -7.85
N HIS A 118 -5.34 10.84 -8.35
CA HIS A 118 -6.65 11.48 -8.19
C HIS A 118 -7.04 11.57 -6.71
N GLY A 119 -6.83 10.50 -5.94
CA GLY A 119 -7.03 10.49 -4.48
C GLY A 119 -6.14 11.50 -3.77
N LEU A 120 -4.85 11.55 -4.11
CA LEU A 120 -3.92 12.56 -3.57
C LEU A 120 -4.39 13.98 -3.90
N THR A 121 -4.79 14.24 -5.15
CA THR A 121 -5.30 15.55 -5.58
C THR A 121 -6.52 15.95 -4.77
N HIS A 122 -7.48 15.03 -4.58
CA HIS A 122 -8.64 15.29 -3.72
C HIS A 122 -8.21 15.72 -2.32
N LEU A 123 -7.27 14.99 -1.70
CA LEU A 123 -6.76 15.31 -0.36
C LEU A 123 -6.20 16.73 -0.32
N LEU A 124 -5.34 17.09 -1.27
CA LEU A 124 -4.66 18.39 -1.29
C LEU A 124 -5.63 19.55 -1.57
N GLU A 125 -6.66 19.33 -2.39
CA GLU A 125 -7.65 20.37 -2.71
C GLU A 125 -8.65 20.61 -1.58
N HIS A 126 -9.04 19.56 -0.84
CA HIS A 126 -10.10 19.63 0.17
C HIS A 126 -9.57 19.80 1.60
N TYR A 127 -8.33 19.35 1.85
CA TYR A 127 -7.66 19.44 3.15
C TYR A 127 -6.27 20.11 3.03
N PRO A 128 -6.16 21.31 2.43
CA PRO A 128 -4.87 21.98 2.22
C PRO A 128 -4.18 22.38 3.53
N ASP A 129 -4.93 22.45 4.64
CA ASP A 129 -4.45 22.81 5.97
C ASP A 129 -4.34 21.59 6.90
N ALA A 130 -4.23 20.37 6.36
CA ALA A 130 -4.09 19.16 7.17
C ALA A 130 -2.82 19.23 8.04
N GLU A 131 -3.00 19.05 9.36
CA GLU A 131 -1.90 19.04 10.34
C GLU A 131 -1.36 17.62 10.54
N LYS A 132 -2.21 16.59 10.35
CA LYS A 132 -1.83 15.18 10.40
C LYS A 132 -2.33 14.46 9.17
N VAL A 133 -1.46 13.71 8.51
CA VAL A 133 -1.84 12.83 7.40
C VAL A 133 -1.33 11.43 7.65
N PHE A 134 -2.24 10.45 7.64
CA PHE A 134 -1.92 9.04 7.71
C PHE A 134 -2.13 8.42 6.33
N VAL A 135 -1.03 8.06 5.66
CA VAL A 135 -1.07 7.39 4.36
C VAL A 135 -0.90 5.90 4.57
N THR A 136 -1.89 5.10 4.19
CA THR A 136 -1.90 3.68 4.51
C THR A 136 -2.56 2.87 3.40
N GLY A 137 -2.36 1.57 3.42
CA GLY A 137 -3.09 0.65 2.56
C GLY A 137 -2.81 -0.79 2.93
N SER A 138 -3.64 -1.69 2.42
CA SER A 138 -3.53 -3.12 2.69
C SER A 138 -3.21 -3.88 1.41
N SER A 139 -2.42 -4.95 1.48
CA SER A 139 -2.07 -5.78 0.31
C SER A 139 -1.42 -4.94 -0.80
N ALA A 140 -1.96 -4.99 -2.03
CA ALA A 140 -1.55 -4.14 -3.15
C ALA A 140 -1.51 -2.64 -2.80
N GLY A 141 -2.44 -2.15 -1.98
CA GLY A 141 -2.48 -0.74 -1.54
C GLY A 141 -1.41 -0.36 -0.53
N ALA A 142 -0.76 -1.32 0.14
CA ALA A 142 0.37 -1.03 1.00
C ALA A 142 1.61 -0.60 0.21
N ILE A 143 1.79 -1.14 -1.00
CA ILE A 143 2.96 -0.92 -1.87
C ILE A 143 3.18 0.57 -2.21
N PRO A 144 2.19 1.34 -2.71
CA PRO A 144 2.38 2.76 -3.05
C PRO A 144 2.48 3.67 -1.82
N SER A 145 2.04 3.22 -0.64
CA SER A 145 1.90 4.07 0.55
C SER A 145 3.15 4.90 0.93
N PRO A 146 4.40 4.39 0.91
CA PRO A 146 5.58 5.22 1.16
C PRO A 146 5.79 6.33 0.13
N LEU A 147 5.58 6.03 -1.16
CA LEU A 147 5.73 7.00 -2.25
C LEU A 147 4.72 8.15 -2.10
N PHE A 148 3.46 7.81 -1.84
CA PHE A 148 2.41 8.80 -1.63
C PHE A 148 2.57 9.55 -0.30
N GLY A 149 3.14 8.92 0.73
CA GLY A 149 3.55 9.60 1.95
C GLY A 149 4.57 10.71 1.69
N ALA A 150 5.56 10.46 0.84
CA ALA A 150 6.52 11.48 0.43
C ALA A 150 5.88 12.58 -0.44
N PHE A 151 4.94 12.25 -1.35
CA PHE A 151 4.20 13.27 -2.10
C PHE A 151 3.35 14.18 -1.22
N VAL A 152 2.68 13.62 -0.22
CA VAL A 152 1.99 14.41 0.82
C VAL A 152 2.98 15.29 1.54
N ALA A 153 4.17 14.76 1.90
CA ALA A 153 5.17 15.54 2.61
C ALA A 153 5.76 16.69 1.77
N ASP A 154 5.86 16.55 0.45
CA ASP A 154 6.25 17.64 -0.45
C ASP A 154 5.17 18.71 -0.56
N ALA A 155 3.90 18.30 -0.67
CA ALA A 155 2.78 19.19 -0.89
C ALA A 155 2.32 19.91 0.40
N LEU A 156 2.44 19.25 1.55
CA LEU A 156 2.05 19.74 2.88
C LEU A 156 3.28 19.74 3.81
N PRO A 157 4.21 20.69 3.64
CA PRO A 157 5.51 20.69 4.33
C PRO A 157 5.42 20.79 5.86
N ASP A 158 4.32 21.35 6.38
CA ASP A 158 4.09 21.51 7.82
C ASP A 158 3.28 20.34 8.44
N ALA A 159 2.66 19.49 7.62
CA ALA A 159 1.86 18.37 8.09
C ALA A 159 2.73 17.29 8.72
N ASP A 160 2.25 16.68 9.79
CA ASP A 160 2.85 15.50 10.38
C ASP A 160 2.39 14.24 9.63
N VAL A 161 3.31 13.57 8.92
CA VAL A 161 2.98 12.48 8.00
C VAL A 161 3.47 11.14 8.55
N ALA A 162 2.55 10.19 8.69
CA ALA A 162 2.85 8.81 9.03
C ALA A 162 2.40 7.88 7.89
N VAL A 163 3.16 6.81 7.66
CA VAL A 163 2.89 5.79 6.65
C VAL A 163 2.83 4.42 7.30
N LEU A 164 1.83 3.62 6.95
CA LEU A 164 1.76 2.20 7.31
C LEU A 164 1.42 1.34 6.09
N GLY A 165 2.33 0.44 5.74
CA GLY A 165 2.03 -0.65 4.79
C GLY A 165 1.52 -1.87 5.54
N ASP A 166 0.31 -2.35 5.22
CA ASP A 166 -0.28 -3.57 5.80
C ASP A 166 -0.19 -4.75 4.82
N ALA A 167 0.64 -5.75 5.13
CA ALA A 167 0.79 -7.03 4.44
C ALA A 167 1.35 -6.95 3.00
N ALA A 168 2.53 -6.35 2.85
CA ALA A 168 3.27 -6.30 1.58
C ALA A 168 4.79 -6.34 1.74
N GLY A 169 5.31 -6.76 2.90
CA GLY A 169 6.73 -6.75 3.21
C GLY A 169 7.54 -7.86 2.53
N ALA A 170 6.91 -8.91 2.02
CA ALA A 170 7.60 -10.10 1.53
C ALA A 170 8.00 -10.04 0.05
N TYR A 171 7.91 -8.88 -0.60
CA TYR A 171 8.31 -8.72 -2.00
C TYR A 171 9.74 -8.17 -2.09
N PRO A 172 10.75 -8.99 -2.46
CA PRO A 172 12.15 -8.58 -2.44
C PRO A 172 12.51 -7.69 -3.61
N ASP A 173 13.66 -7.05 -3.50
CA ASP A 173 14.28 -6.35 -4.62
C ASP A 173 14.93 -7.35 -5.58
N ASN A 174 14.32 -7.57 -6.75
CA ASN A 174 14.87 -8.41 -7.81
C ASN A 174 14.91 -7.64 -9.14
N PRO A 175 16.10 -7.25 -9.62
CA PRO A 175 16.25 -6.41 -10.82
C PRO A 175 15.57 -6.96 -12.08
N VAL A 176 15.52 -8.28 -12.24
CA VAL A 176 14.88 -8.93 -13.39
C VAL A 176 13.36 -8.81 -13.28
N VAL A 177 12.80 -9.06 -12.10
CA VAL A 177 11.36 -8.94 -11.84
C VAL A 177 10.93 -7.48 -11.95
N ASN A 178 11.67 -6.54 -11.33
CA ASN A 178 11.40 -5.11 -11.38
C ASN A 178 11.35 -4.61 -12.83
N THR A 179 12.35 -4.96 -13.64
CA THR A 179 12.41 -4.54 -15.05
C THR A 179 11.27 -5.15 -15.86
N ALA A 180 10.98 -6.45 -15.67
CA ALA A 180 9.98 -7.16 -16.45
C ALA A 180 8.56 -6.65 -16.13
N ILE A 181 8.17 -6.69 -14.86
CA ILE A 181 6.83 -6.26 -14.41
C ILE A 181 6.68 -4.75 -14.57
N GLY A 182 7.68 -3.96 -14.16
CA GLY A 182 7.67 -2.51 -14.33
C GLY A 182 7.57 -2.07 -15.79
N GLY A 183 8.11 -2.86 -16.73
CA GLY A 183 7.94 -2.63 -18.16
C GLY A 183 6.53 -2.90 -18.68
N LEU A 184 5.80 -3.88 -18.11
CA LEU A 184 4.41 -4.17 -18.47
C LEU A 184 3.47 -3.03 -18.02
N TRP A 185 3.70 -2.54 -16.80
CA TRP A 185 2.87 -1.50 -16.18
C TRP A 185 3.36 -0.08 -16.46
N ASN A 186 4.54 0.08 -17.07
CA ASN A 186 5.22 1.35 -17.29
C ASN A 186 5.49 2.15 -15.99
N THR A 187 5.82 1.46 -14.89
CA THR A 187 5.98 2.09 -13.57
C THR A 187 7.12 3.10 -13.53
N PHE A 188 8.20 2.84 -14.29
CA PHE A 188 9.39 3.70 -14.26
C PHE A 188 9.14 5.10 -14.82
N ALA A 189 8.11 5.28 -15.67
CA ALA A 189 7.71 6.59 -16.18
C ALA A 189 7.11 7.50 -15.07
N ASN A 190 6.68 6.89 -13.96
CA ASN A 190 6.06 7.57 -12.83
C ASN A 190 7.02 7.81 -11.65
N VAL A 191 8.32 7.52 -11.84
CA VAL A 191 9.35 7.82 -10.83
C VAL A 191 9.46 9.34 -10.67
N PRO A 192 9.33 9.88 -9.45
CA PRO A 192 9.44 11.32 -9.25
C PRO A 192 10.87 11.81 -9.48
N ASP A 193 10.98 13.03 -10.00
CA ASP A 193 12.25 13.73 -10.29
C ASP A 193 12.91 14.26 -9.00
N TRP A 194 13.17 13.35 -8.07
CA TRP A 194 13.94 13.61 -6.86
C TRP A 194 15.43 13.41 -7.14
N PRO A 195 16.33 14.21 -6.52
CA PRO A 195 17.78 14.02 -6.66
C PRO A 195 18.26 12.60 -6.37
N GLU A 196 17.64 11.94 -5.40
CA GLU A 196 17.89 10.56 -4.97
C GLU A 196 17.59 9.53 -6.08
N ASN A 197 16.67 9.87 -6.99
CA ASN A 197 16.23 9.00 -8.07
C ASN A 197 17.01 9.20 -9.38
N ALA A 198 17.92 10.19 -9.46
CA ALA A 198 18.51 10.65 -10.71
C ALA A 198 19.29 9.56 -11.48
N ASP A 199 19.88 8.61 -10.75
CA ASP A 199 20.69 7.52 -11.31
C ASP A 199 19.96 6.16 -11.33
N LEU A 200 18.68 6.13 -10.96
CA LEU A 200 17.91 4.87 -10.96
C LEU A 200 17.67 4.38 -12.38
N THR A 201 17.57 3.06 -12.50
CA THR A 201 17.10 2.37 -13.69
C THR A 201 15.81 1.62 -13.37
N PRO A 202 15.06 1.12 -14.38
CA PRO A 202 13.90 0.26 -14.12
C PRO A 202 14.20 -0.97 -13.25
N ALA A 203 15.45 -1.44 -13.25
CA ALA A 203 15.89 -2.55 -12.40
C ALA A 203 15.97 -2.16 -10.91
N ASP A 204 16.14 -0.89 -10.60
CA ASP A 204 16.31 -0.39 -9.22
C ASP A 204 14.98 0.07 -8.60
N TRP A 205 13.90 0.14 -9.39
CA TRP A 205 12.57 0.56 -8.94
C TRP A 205 11.77 -0.62 -8.40
N SER A 206 12.06 -0.98 -7.15
CA SER A 206 11.48 -2.13 -6.43
C SER A 206 10.49 -1.70 -5.35
N ILE A 207 9.66 -2.63 -4.87
CA ILE A 207 8.73 -2.40 -3.75
C ILE A 207 9.46 -1.91 -2.47
N PRO A 208 10.51 -2.58 -1.96
CA PRO A 208 11.29 -2.04 -0.84
C PRO A 208 12.06 -0.76 -1.24
N GLY A 209 12.39 -0.60 -2.52
CA GLY A 209 12.93 0.63 -3.09
C GLY A 209 12.03 1.85 -2.87
N LEU A 210 10.70 1.68 -2.89
CA LEU A 210 9.76 2.78 -2.63
C LEU A 210 9.96 3.38 -1.24
N TYR A 211 10.12 2.54 -0.21
CA TYR A 211 10.45 2.99 1.14
C TYR A 211 11.82 3.67 1.20
N ARG A 212 12.82 3.08 0.54
CA ARG A 212 14.18 3.66 0.49
C ARG A 212 14.18 5.06 -0.13
N GLN A 213 13.60 5.22 -1.32
CA GLN A 213 13.60 6.52 -2.00
C GLN A 213 12.72 7.55 -1.31
N ALA A 214 11.52 7.16 -0.87
CA ALA A 214 10.64 8.04 -0.11
C ALA A 214 11.29 8.50 1.21
N GLY A 215 11.97 7.59 1.92
CA GLY A 215 12.61 7.91 3.19
C GLY A 215 13.88 8.75 3.07
N LEU A 216 14.66 8.56 1.99
CA LEU A 216 15.81 9.41 1.69
C LEU A 216 15.38 10.83 1.30
N HIS A 217 14.34 10.95 0.47
CA HIS A 217 13.78 12.23 0.03
C HIS A 217 13.05 12.98 1.16
N ALA A 218 12.20 12.28 1.91
CA ALA A 218 11.34 12.84 2.95
C ALA A 218 11.61 12.21 4.34
N PRO A 219 12.80 12.44 4.96
CA PRO A 219 13.19 11.79 6.21
C PRO A 219 12.33 12.15 7.43
N ARG A 220 11.48 13.20 7.30
CA ARG A 220 10.51 13.60 8.32
C ARG A 220 9.29 12.69 8.39
N VAL A 221 8.99 11.96 7.32
CA VAL A 221 7.90 10.98 7.29
C VAL A 221 8.29 9.81 8.19
N ARG A 222 7.32 9.31 8.96
CA ARG A 222 7.46 8.08 9.73
C ARG A 222 6.93 6.92 8.91
N PHE A 223 7.81 5.97 8.58
CA PHE A 223 7.43 4.79 7.84
C PHE A 223 7.29 3.60 8.78
N ALA A 224 6.25 2.81 8.55
CA ALA A 224 6.00 1.61 9.30
C ALA A 224 5.41 0.50 8.42
N ARG A 225 5.53 -0.75 8.87
CA ARG A 225 4.89 -1.92 8.25
C ARG A 225 4.26 -2.85 9.27
N TYR A 226 3.17 -3.48 8.86
CA TYR A 226 2.59 -4.65 9.52
C TYR A 226 2.67 -5.83 8.56
N ASP A 227 3.16 -6.97 9.03
CA ASP A 227 3.19 -8.20 8.25
C ASP A 227 2.86 -9.41 9.13
N ASN A 228 2.27 -10.44 8.52
CA ASN A 228 2.18 -11.76 9.13
C ASN A 228 3.35 -12.61 8.64
N ALA A 229 4.03 -13.29 9.56
CA ALA A 229 5.25 -14.05 9.28
C ALA A 229 5.10 -15.07 8.14
N TYR A 230 3.90 -15.62 7.94
CA TYR A 230 3.64 -16.66 6.95
C TYR A 230 2.40 -16.35 6.10
N ASP A 231 2.14 -15.07 5.83
CA ASP A 231 1.04 -14.59 5.01
C ASP A 231 0.80 -15.45 3.75
N GLU A 232 -0.37 -16.09 3.67
CA GLU A 232 -0.75 -17.02 2.61
C GLU A 232 -0.81 -16.35 1.23
N VAL A 233 -1.25 -15.09 1.16
CA VAL A 233 -1.40 -14.38 -0.12
C VAL A 233 -0.02 -13.95 -0.62
N GLN A 234 0.83 -13.43 0.26
CA GLN A 234 2.20 -13.10 -0.10
C GLN A 234 2.96 -14.36 -0.54
N ALA A 235 2.80 -15.50 0.15
CA ALA A 235 3.37 -16.77 -0.27
C ALA A 235 2.95 -17.17 -1.70
N GLY A 236 1.67 -16.98 -2.04
CA GLY A 236 1.14 -17.21 -3.39
C GLY A 236 1.81 -16.33 -4.46
N PHE A 237 1.91 -15.02 -4.22
CA PHE A 237 2.53 -14.08 -5.18
C PHE A 237 4.06 -14.26 -5.29
N VAL A 238 4.74 -14.61 -4.19
CA VAL A 238 6.17 -14.99 -4.20
C VAL A 238 6.39 -16.23 -5.05
N ALA A 239 5.50 -17.23 -4.96
CA ALA A 239 5.55 -18.40 -5.83
C ALA A 239 5.30 -18.06 -7.31
N LEU A 240 4.32 -17.20 -7.61
CA LEU A 240 4.01 -16.76 -8.98
C LEU A 240 5.15 -15.95 -9.63
N SER A 241 5.88 -15.17 -8.84
CA SER A 241 7.05 -14.39 -9.28
C SER A 241 8.34 -15.22 -9.39
N GLY A 242 8.31 -16.49 -8.98
CA GLY A 242 9.45 -17.41 -9.09
C GLY A 242 10.53 -17.24 -8.00
N LEU A 243 10.17 -16.61 -6.88
CA LEU A 243 11.08 -16.30 -5.76
C LEU A 243 11.13 -17.40 -4.67
N ALA A 244 10.93 -18.67 -5.07
CA ALA A 244 10.53 -19.78 -4.21
C ALA A 244 11.57 -20.33 -3.21
N ASP A 245 12.73 -19.70 -3.05
CA ASP A 245 13.83 -20.22 -2.21
C ASP A 245 13.86 -19.64 -0.78
N ALA A 246 12.95 -18.72 -0.43
CA ALA A 246 12.85 -18.08 0.88
C ALA A 246 11.41 -18.16 1.44
N THR A 247 11.27 -18.21 2.76
CA THR A 247 9.95 -18.09 3.40
C THR A 247 9.46 -16.64 3.37
N VAL A 248 8.15 -16.43 3.56
CA VAL A 248 7.57 -15.08 3.70
C VAL A 248 8.27 -14.30 4.82
N LEU A 249 8.53 -14.93 5.97
CA LEU A 249 9.25 -14.31 7.09
C LEU A 249 10.66 -13.88 6.68
N ASP A 250 11.43 -14.77 6.03
CA ASP A 250 12.79 -14.44 5.58
C ASP A 250 12.78 -13.23 4.63
N LEU A 251 11.76 -13.14 3.76
CA LEU A 251 11.61 -12.03 2.81
C LEU A 251 11.21 -10.73 3.50
N VAL A 252 10.28 -10.78 4.45
CA VAL A 252 9.90 -9.61 5.27
C VAL A 252 11.14 -9.07 5.98
N GLU A 253 11.85 -9.91 6.74
CA GLU A 253 13.05 -9.52 7.50
C GLU A 253 14.15 -8.97 6.57
N THR A 254 14.36 -9.60 5.41
CA THR A 254 15.36 -9.17 4.44
C THR A 254 15.04 -7.79 3.85
N THR A 255 13.77 -7.50 3.57
CA THR A 255 13.40 -6.19 3.03
C THR A 255 13.44 -5.09 4.09
N GLU A 256 13.12 -5.38 5.36
CA GLU A 256 13.29 -4.42 6.48
C GLU A 256 14.75 -4.03 6.61
N ALA A 257 15.63 -5.02 6.73
CA ALA A 257 17.06 -4.80 6.85
C ALA A 257 17.61 -3.97 5.67
N ALA A 258 17.16 -4.23 4.45
CA ALA A 258 17.59 -3.48 3.26
C ALA A 258 17.10 -2.01 3.27
N ILE A 259 15.89 -1.74 3.79
CA ILE A 259 15.36 -0.37 3.94
C ILE A 259 16.17 0.38 5.00
N GLU A 260 16.40 -0.25 6.16
CA GLU A 260 17.13 0.37 7.27
C GLU A 260 18.62 0.57 6.98
N GLU A 261 19.27 -0.38 6.29
CA GLU A 261 20.67 -0.24 5.85
C GLU A 261 20.86 0.95 4.89
N ALA A 262 19.81 1.33 4.15
CA ALA A 262 19.80 2.53 3.33
C ALA A 262 19.66 3.83 4.13
N GLY A 263 19.48 3.75 5.45
CA GLY A 263 19.38 4.90 6.36
C GLY A 263 17.95 5.39 6.58
N VAL A 264 16.93 4.61 6.18
CA VAL A 264 15.52 4.94 6.40
C VAL A 264 15.03 4.24 7.66
N PRO A 265 14.71 4.95 8.76
CA PRO A 265 14.18 4.30 9.95
C PRO A 265 12.76 3.83 9.70
N LEU A 266 12.53 2.53 9.91
CA LEU A 266 11.28 1.82 9.64
C LEU A 266 10.82 1.15 10.94
N SER A 267 9.57 1.40 11.37
CA SER A 267 8.97 0.65 12.48
C SER A 267 8.27 -0.60 11.94
N SER A 268 8.56 -1.79 12.46
CA SER A 268 7.89 -3.02 12.01
C SER A 268 7.04 -3.71 13.07
N TYR A 269 5.94 -4.31 12.64
CA TYR A 269 5.08 -5.15 13.47
C TYR A 269 4.84 -6.49 12.77
N ILE A 270 5.63 -7.49 13.12
CA ILE A 270 5.57 -8.85 12.57
C ILE A 270 4.76 -9.75 13.49
N ALA A 271 3.55 -10.07 13.05
CA ALA A 271 2.61 -10.93 13.75
C ALA A 271 2.76 -12.40 13.33
N PRO A 272 2.42 -13.37 14.22
CA PRO A 272 2.48 -14.78 13.87
C PRO A 272 1.37 -15.18 12.88
N GLY A 273 1.56 -16.35 12.25
CA GLY A 273 0.53 -17.02 11.45
C GLY A 273 0.45 -16.56 9.98
N THR A 274 -0.63 -16.97 9.33
CA THR A 274 -0.77 -16.96 7.86
C THR A 274 -1.77 -15.95 7.31
N ARG A 275 -2.32 -15.09 8.19
CA ARG A 275 -3.34 -14.12 7.80
C ARG A 275 -2.78 -13.13 6.78
N HIS A 276 -3.67 -12.61 5.95
CA HIS A 276 -3.38 -11.50 5.06
C HIS A 276 -4.22 -10.28 5.45
N THR A 277 -3.54 -9.15 5.67
CA THR A 277 -4.07 -7.84 6.07
C THR A 277 -4.75 -7.80 7.45
N ILE A 278 -4.69 -6.65 8.12
CA ILE A 278 -5.30 -6.44 9.44
C ILE A 278 -6.22 -5.22 9.52
N LEU A 279 -5.99 -4.17 8.72
CA LEU A 279 -6.55 -2.84 9.01
C LEU A 279 -8.07 -2.77 9.02
N TRP A 280 -8.76 -3.55 8.19
CA TRP A 280 -10.23 -3.56 8.09
C TRP A 280 -10.89 -4.64 8.97
N ARG A 281 -10.11 -5.39 9.74
CA ARG A 281 -10.57 -6.55 10.50
C ARG A 281 -10.70 -6.23 12.00
N PRO A 282 -11.49 -7.02 12.76
CA PRO A 282 -11.56 -6.88 14.22
C PRO A 282 -10.20 -7.04 14.91
N GLU A 283 -9.31 -7.87 14.35
CA GLU A 283 -7.95 -8.07 14.88
C GLU A 283 -7.12 -6.78 14.94
N PHE A 284 -7.47 -5.74 14.17
CA PHE A 284 -6.89 -4.40 14.32
C PHE A 284 -6.91 -3.93 15.78
N TYR A 285 -7.98 -4.25 16.51
CA TYR A 285 -8.14 -3.88 17.92
C TYR A 285 -7.65 -4.93 18.91
N ASP A 286 -7.74 -6.21 18.53
CA ASP A 286 -7.62 -7.32 19.47
C ASP A 286 -6.23 -7.98 19.43
N LEU A 287 -5.44 -7.76 18.37
CA LEU A 287 -4.11 -8.35 18.23
C LEU A 287 -3.14 -7.76 19.26
N THR A 288 -2.41 -8.63 19.93
CA THR A 288 -1.27 -8.29 20.79
C THR A 288 -0.14 -9.27 20.51
N VAL A 289 1.05 -8.75 20.21
CA VAL A 289 2.25 -9.56 19.95
C VAL A 289 3.34 -9.11 20.92
N GLU A 290 3.98 -10.07 21.59
CA GLU A 290 5.00 -9.81 22.63
C GLU A 290 4.59 -8.76 23.69
N GLY A 291 3.29 -8.68 23.99
CA GLY A 291 2.73 -7.76 24.99
C GLY A 291 2.43 -6.35 24.48
N VAL A 292 2.63 -6.07 23.18
CA VAL A 292 2.30 -4.79 22.53
C VAL A 292 0.99 -4.94 21.77
N PRO A 293 -0.08 -4.22 22.12
CA PRO A 293 -1.30 -4.18 21.33
C PRO A 293 -1.09 -3.46 19.99
N PHE A 294 -1.58 -4.02 18.90
CA PHE A 294 -1.40 -3.42 17.57
C PHE A 294 -2.05 -2.05 17.44
N VAL A 295 -3.26 -1.88 17.99
CA VAL A 295 -3.97 -0.59 17.98
C VAL A 295 -3.19 0.51 18.72
N ASP A 296 -2.53 0.18 19.84
CA ASP A 296 -1.72 1.13 20.60
C ASP A 296 -0.47 1.50 19.80
N TRP A 297 0.20 0.53 19.19
CA TRP A 297 1.36 0.75 18.32
C TRP A 297 1.03 1.64 17.11
N VAL A 298 -0.11 1.45 16.46
CA VAL A 298 -0.61 2.33 15.38
C VAL A 298 -0.94 3.72 15.93
N THR A 299 -1.51 3.81 17.13
CA THR A 299 -1.82 5.09 17.79
C THR A 299 -0.55 5.90 18.01
N ASP A 300 0.50 5.28 18.57
CA ASP A 300 1.81 5.92 18.79
C ASP A 300 2.38 6.47 17.47
N LEU A 301 2.31 5.69 16.39
CA LEU A 301 2.77 6.09 15.05
C LEU A 301 2.08 7.37 14.54
N ILE A 302 0.75 7.43 14.61
CA ILE A 302 -0.03 8.58 14.13
C ILE A 302 -0.03 9.77 15.11
N ASP A 303 0.39 9.55 16.36
CA ASP A 303 0.56 10.59 17.37
C ASP A 303 1.94 11.26 17.36
N GLY A 304 2.78 10.90 16.39
CA GLY A 304 4.07 11.56 16.14
C GLY A 304 5.27 10.76 16.63
N GLU A 305 5.03 9.59 17.24
CA GLU A 305 6.08 8.73 17.77
C GLU A 305 6.58 7.74 16.71
N ARG A 306 7.78 7.22 16.91
CA ARG A 306 8.30 6.07 16.17
C ARG A 306 8.22 4.86 17.08
N PRO A 307 7.17 4.04 16.97
CA PRO A 307 7.03 2.90 17.87
C PRO A 307 8.16 1.89 17.60
N THR A 308 8.55 1.15 18.63
CA THR A 308 9.60 0.13 18.51
C THR A 308 9.11 -1.07 17.73
N ASP A 309 10.04 -1.80 17.12
CA ASP A 309 9.70 -3.01 16.40
C ASP A 309 9.09 -4.07 17.32
N VAL A 310 8.09 -4.75 16.80
CA VAL A 310 7.42 -5.88 17.43
C VAL A 310 7.61 -7.08 16.53
N HIS A 311 8.21 -8.14 17.06
CA HIS A 311 8.49 -9.35 16.31
C HIS A 311 8.01 -10.56 17.10
N CYS A 312 7.18 -11.41 16.49
CA CYS A 312 6.77 -12.67 17.11
C CYS A 312 7.98 -13.51 17.56
N THR A 313 7.97 -14.01 18.80
CA THR A 313 8.96 -15.02 19.24
C THR A 313 8.57 -16.41 18.73
N ASP A 314 7.27 -16.71 18.76
CA ASP A 314 6.67 -17.91 18.17
C ASP A 314 5.82 -17.49 16.98
N CYS A 315 6.42 -17.45 15.80
CA CYS A 315 5.77 -16.97 14.57
C CYS A 315 4.81 -18.00 13.94
N GLY A 316 4.75 -19.23 14.47
CA GLY A 316 4.04 -20.33 13.83
C GLY A 316 4.86 -20.99 12.71
N ALA A 317 4.18 -21.49 11.68
CA ALA A 317 4.80 -22.17 10.55
C ALA A 317 4.18 -21.73 9.22
N PRO A 318 4.91 -21.89 8.10
CA PRO A 318 4.38 -21.70 6.75
C PRO A 318 3.11 -22.53 6.49
N PRO A 319 2.26 -22.12 5.53
CA PRO A 319 1.14 -22.95 5.06
C PRO A 319 1.62 -24.31 4.57
N ALA A 320 0.78 -25.33 4.75
CA ALA A 320 1.08 -26.73 4.39
C ALA A 320 1.02 -27.00 2.88
#